data_AF-A0A3N4IH67-F1
#
_entry.id   AF-A0A3N4IH67-F1
#
_cell.length_a   1.000
_cell.length_b   1.000
_cell.length_c   1.000
_cell.angle_alpha   90.00
_cell.angle_beta   90.00
_cell.angle_gamma   90.00
#
_symmetry.space_group_name_H-M   'P 1'
#
loop_
_entity.id
_entity.type
_entity.pdbx_description
1 polymer ?
#
loop_
_entity_poly.entity_id
_entity_poly.type
_entity_poly.pdbx_seq_one_letter_code
_entity_poly.pdbx_strand_id
1 'polypeptide(L)'
;MNLQTSSEPPDSDKTAQADDSASASGRDIDTRRIAVVDLATFEPPAYISPSTHKAIIAYLSTIPPQNRALVYYTGTDVLPPLDNAELLFELYLYICYHPVLTEGPTKFYMRKSLPYRYHPALEPVIEEMLLFYVRTLVPYFTLLGSPYALDQYCKHDADHDPRPSFLQLIMDLAGDWDAESAGQTLAQRHAAGLLRAEQVQIIAIALRMTMGQIAMLIDAEMLPCWNEADRLCEMKMVCRSFSHLFWRFLGHESFRSERLELLLLGYLREDEVNWDVVRGLKVADAERRRNPGVSRFRKKSELVRWVMYQGMGDKTTIFNQRRREKFGEWKIDEGS
;
A
#
# COMPACT_ATOMS: atom_id res chain seq x y z
N MET A 1 64.10 28.24 -6.03
CA MET A 1 63.71 29.18 -7.08
C MET A 1 62.54 30.00 -6.54
N ASN A 2 62.81 31.27 -6.28
CA ASN A 2 61.84 32.31 -5.91
C ASN A 2 60.94 32.66 -7.09
N LEU A 3 59.72 33.13 -6.80
CA LEU A 3 59.12 34.44 -7.19
C LEU A 3 57.63 34.39 -6.74
N GLN A 4 57.23 35.04 -5.63
CA GLN A 4 56.84 36.47 -5.48
C GLN A 4 55.75 36.92 -6.47
N THR A 5 54.47 37.03 -6.05
CA THR A 5 53.76 38.17 -5.40
C THR A 5 53.23 39.24 -6.36
N SER A 6 51.91 39.50 -6.29
CA SER A 6 51.21 40.75 -6.64
C SER A 6 49.72 40.55 -6.25
N SER A 7 49.04 41.14 -5.25
CA SER A 7 48.91 42.53 -4.71
C SER A 7 48.48 43.54 -5.79
N GLU A 8 47.30 44.15 -5.86
CA GLU A 8 46.37 44.70 -4.87
C GLU A 8 45.04 45.11 -5.57
N PRO A 9 44.00 45.57 -4.83
CA PRO A 9 42.59 45.79 -5.26
C PRO A 9 42.32 47.29 -5.52
N PRO A 10 41.15 47.91 -5.24
CA PRO A 10 39.72 47.58 -5.38
C PRO A 10 38.98 48.63 -6.26
N ASP A 11 37.77 48.36 -6.75
CA ASP A 11 36.88 49.43 -7.25
C ASP A 11 35.42 49.24 -6.79
N SER A 12 35.09 50.06 -5.79
CA SER A 12 33.93 50.94 -5.65
C SER A 12 32.53 50.49 -6.13
N ASP A 13 31.61 50.60 -5.16
CA ASP A 13 30.29 51.22 -5.27
C ASP A 13 29.37 50.80 -6.42
N LYS A 14 28.43 49.90 -6.10
CA LYS A 14 27.01 50.16 -6.38
C LYS A 14 26.12 49.71 -5.22
N THR A 15 25.75 50.72 -4.44
CA THR A 15 24.64 50.75 -3.50
C THR A 15 23.35 50.34 -4.21
N ALA A 16 22.96 49.08 -4.05
CA ALA A 16 21.60 48.63 -4.30
C ALA A 16 20.93 48.45 -2.94
N GLN A 17 20.35 49.54 -2.46
CA GLN A 17 19.46 49.58 -1.31
C GLN A 17 18.16 48.88 -1.75
N ALA A 18 18.11 47.56 -1.56
CA ALA A 18 16.88 46.79 -1.69
C ALA A 18 16.14 46.88 -0.35
N ASP A 19 14.88 47.29 -0.43
CA ASP A 19 13.93 47.40 0.67
C ASP A 19 13.80 46.07 1.44
N ASP A 20 14.56 45.95 2.52
CA ASP A 20 14.48 44.88 3.50
C ASP A 20 13.42 45.23 4.57
N SER A 21 12.20 45.50 4.10
CA SER A 21 11.02 45.74 4.93
C SER A 21 9.85 44.84 4.50
N ALA A 22 10.15 43.58 4.17
CA ALA A 22 9.17 42.52 4.28
C ALA A 22 8.87 42.33 5.77
N SER A 23 7.80 42.97 6.24
CA SER A 23 7.25 42.76 7.57
C SER A 23 7.09 41.25 7.80
N ALA A 24 8.00 40.67 8.59
CA ALA A 24 7.83 39.38 9.21
C ALA A 24 6.66 39.50 10.18
N SER A 25 5.43 39.50 9.66
CA SER A 25 4.25 39.22 10.44
C SER A 25 4.45 37.79 10.95
N GLY A 26 5.02 37.67 12.16
CA GLY A 26 5.22 36.40 12.84
C GLY A 26 3.86 35.76 13.03
N ARG A 27 3.48 34.89 12.09
CA ARG A 27 2.33 34.02 12.27
C ARG A 27 2.78 32.98 13.27
N ASP A 28 2.25 33.06 14.49
CA ASP A 28 2.42 32.04 15.51
C ASP A 28 1.98 30.70 14.93
N ILE A 29 2.95 29.81 14.70
CA ILE A 29 2.68 28.42 14.34
C ILE A 29 2.28 27.74 15.66
N ASP A 30 0.99 27.45 15.85
CA ASP A 30 0.49 26.67 16.98
C ASP A 30 0.98 25.21 16.85
N THR A 31 2.20 24.96 17.30
CA THR A 31 2.79 23.62 17.34
C THR A 31 2.31 22.89 18.58
N ARG A 32 1.15 22.23 18.47
CA ARG A 32 0.67 21.33 19.53
C ARG A 32 1.47 20.04 19.53
N ARG A 33 2.38 19.89 20.50
CA ARG A 33 3.04 18.61 20.79
C ARG A 33 2.13 17.77 21.68
N ILE A 34 1.76 16.58 21.22
CA ILE A 34 1.05 15.60 22.05
C ILE A 34 2.10 14.90 22.91
N ALA A 35 1.97 14.95 24.23
CA ALA A 35 2.83 14.17 25.10
C ALA A 35 2.33 12.71 25.14
N VAL A 36 3.23 11.73 25.08
CA VAL A 36 2.84 10.31 25.21
C VAL A 36 2.19 10.00 26.55
N VAL A 37 2.49 10.79 27.58
CA VAL A 37 1.81 10.70 28.88
C VAL A 37 0.30 10.89 28.74
N ASP A 38 -0.13 11.72 27.79
CA ASP A 38 -1.56 11.95 27.50
C ASP A 38 -2.19 10.75 26.78
N LEU A 39 -1.40 9.93 26.09
CA LEU A 39 -1.90 8.69 25.48
C LEU A 39 -2.04 7.55 26.47
N ALA A 40 -1.25 7.55 27.55
CA ALA A 40 -1.36 6.53 28.60
C ALA A 40 -2.65 6.67 29.44
N THR A 41 -3.25 7.87 29.45
CA THR A 41 -4.52 8.16 30.12
C THR A 41 -5.73 8.05 29.19
N PHE A 42 -5.49 7.80 27.90
CA PHE A 42 -6.53 7.71 26.89
C PHE A 42 -7.24 6.36 26.97
N GLU A 43 -8.59 6.36 26.92
CA GLU A 43 -9.35 5.12 26.80
C GLU A 43 -9.28 4.62 25.35
N PRO A 44 -8.57 3.52 25.07
CA PRO A 44 -8.51 3.01 23.71
C PRO A 44 -9.90 2.56 23.25
N PRO A 45 -10.13 2.46 21.92
CA PRO A 45 -11.36 1.88 21.40
C PRO A 45 -11.63 0.51 22.02
N ALA A 46 -12.92 0.18 22.24
CA ALA A 46 -13.33 -1.05 22.95
C ALA A 46 -12.75 -2.35 22.35
N TYR A 47 -12.38 -2.32 21.07
CA TYR A 47 -11.82 -3.45 20.36
C TYR A 47 -10.30 -3.61 20.48
N ILE A 48 -9.61 -2.63 21.06
CA ILE A 48 -8.19 -2.74 21.40
C ILE A 48 -8.10 -3.19 22.85
N SER A 49 -7.63 -4.42 23.09
CA SER A 49 -7.50 -4.90 24.47
C SER A 49 -6.58 -4.00 25.30
N PRO A 50 -6.79 -3.91 26.64
CA PRO A 50 -5.90 -3.17 27.53
C PRO A 50 -4.44 -3.62 27.44
N SER A 51 -4.19 -4.92 27.21
CA SER A 51 -2.84 -5.45 27.01
C SER A 51 -2.18 -4.94 25.73
N THR A 52 -2.94 -4.80 24.65
CA THR A 52 -2.42 -4.29 23.37
C THR A 52 -2.20 -2.79 23.44
N HIS A 53 -3.14 -2.03 24.02
CA HIS A 53 -2.94 -0.61 24.32
C HIS A 53 -1.65 -0.40 25.12
N LYS A 54 -1.46 -1.12 26.23
CA LYS A 54 -0.24 -1.03 27.04
C LYS A 54 1.03 -1.34 26.24
N ALA A 55 1.02 -2.34 25.38
CA ALA A 55 2.16 -2.68 24.53
C ALA A 55 2.50 -1.57 23.53
N ILE A 56 1.48 -0.98 22.91
CA ILE A 56 1.63 0.15 21.98
C ILE A 56 2.17 1.37 22.72
N ILE A 57 1.57 1.75 23.85
CA ILE A 57 2.04 2.89 24.66
C ILE A 57 3.49 2.68 25.13
N ALA A 58 3.86 1.46 25.52
CA ALA A 58 5.24 1.14 25.88
C ALA A 58 6.21 1.39 24.72
N TYR A 59 5.86 0.97 23.50
CA TYR A 59 6.65 1.28 22.30
C TYR A 59 6.67 2.78 21.98
N LEU A 60 5.53 3.46 21.96
CA LEU A 60 5.47 4.90 21.67
C LEU A 60 6.30 5.71 22.68
N SER A 61 6.43 5.21 23.92
CA SER A 61 7.28 5.78 24.96
C SER A 61 8.78 5.62 24.72
N THR A 62 9.23 4.79 23.76
CA THR A 62 10.65 4.69 23.37
C THR A 62 11.03 5.65 22.24
N ILE A 63 10.07 6.12 21.45
CA ILE A 63 10.31 7.04 20.31
C ILE A 63 10.87 8.37 20.81
N PRO A 64 11.84 9.06 20.19
CA PRO A 64 12.29 10.36 20.68
C PRO A 64 11.16 11.41 20.61
N PRO A 65 11.01 12.34 21.57
CA PRO A 65 9.93 13.33 21.58
C PRO A 65 9.76 14.12 20.28
N GLN A 66 10.87 14.42 19.59
CA GLN A 66 10.86 15.10 18.30
C GLN A 66 10.19 14.29 17.16
N ASN A 67 10.15 12.97 17.29
CA ASN A 67 9.53 12.05 16.32
C ASN A 67 8.09 11.67 16.72
N ARG A 68 7.60 12.20 17.84
CA ARG A 68 6.22 12.00 18.36
C ARG A 68 5.31 13.21 18.09
N ALA A 69 5.80 14.20 17.34
CA ALA A 69 5.07 15.44 17.11
C ALA A 69 4.34 15.35 15.76
N LEU A 70 3.01 15.35 15.80
CA LEU A 70 2.22 15.83 14.66
C LEU A 70 2.26 17.36 14.71
N VAL A 71 2.83 17.99 13.68
CA VAL A 71 2.70 19.44 13.51
C VAL A 71 1.50 19.71 12.62
N TYR A 72 0.59 20.50 13.18
CA TYR A 72 -0.63 20.93 12.50
C TYR A 72 -0.45 22.34 11.94
N TYR A 73 -0.92 22.54 10.72
CA TYR A 73 -0.93 23.84 10.06
C TYR A 73 -2.24 24.57 10.31
N THR A 74 -2.16 25.74 10.92
CA THR A 74 -3.25 26.72 10.97
C THR A 74 -3.05 27.73 9.83
N GLY A 75 -3.33 27.36 8.58
CA GLY A 75 -3.24 28.29 7.44
C GLY A 75 -3.16 27.62 6.07
N THR A 76 -3.44 28.38 5.01
CA THR A 76 -3.35 27.98 3.60
C THR A 76 -1.93 27.65 3.13
N ASP A 77 -0.93 27.92 3.96
CA ASP A 77 0.47 27.68 3.65
C ASP A 77 0.82 26.25 4.04
N VAL A 78 0.85 25.38 3.03
CA VAL A 78 1.34 24.01 3.12
C VAL A 78 2.85 24.07 3.33
N LEU A 79 3.30 24.22 4.57
CA LEU A 79 4.67 23.84 4.89
C LEU A 79 4.78 22.31 4.69
N PRO A 80 5.95 21.82 4.27
CA PRO A 80 6.14 20.39 4.04
C PRO A 80 5.81 19.60 5.31
N PRO A 81 5.18 18.41 5.22
CA PRO A 81 4.98 17.57 6.40
C PRO A 81 6.29 17.47 7.16
N LEU A 82 6.25 17.56 8.48
CA LEU A 82 7.46 17.29 9.26
C LEU A 82 7.84 15.86 8.95
N ASP A 83 8.94 15.70 8.22
CA ASP A 83 9.34 14.43 7.64
C ASP A 83 9.75 13.39 8.72
N ASN A 84 9.39 13.58 9.99
CA ASN A 84 9.92 12.86 11.15
C ASN A 84 8.86 12.21 12.05
N ALA A 85 7.57 12.26 11.69
CA ALA A 85 6.56 11.57 12.47
C ALA A 85 6.69 10.06 12.30
N GLU A 86 6.56 9.32 13.40
CA GLU A 86 6.52 7.87 13.37
C GLU A 86 5.12 7.39 12.95
N LEU A 87 5.05 6.53 11.94
CA LEU A 87 3.79 6.18 11.28
C LEU A 87 2.80 5.42 12.18
N LEU A 88 3.26 4.57 13.10
CA LEU A 88 2.38 3.88 14.04
C LEU A 88 1.78 4.88 15.03
N PHE A 89 2.51 5.91 15.46
CA PHE A 89 1.96 6.97 16.30
C PHE A 89 0.77 7.66 15.63
N GLU A 90 0.91 8.03 14.35
CA GLU A 90 -0.18 8.66 13.59
C GLU A 90 -1.39 7.72 13.43
N LEU A 91 -1.14 6.48 13.01
CA LEU A 91 -2.16 5.43 12.91
C LEU A 91 -2.88 5.23 14.25
N TYR A 92 -2.14 5.23 15.36
CA TYR A 92 -2.70 4.94 16.67
C TYR A 92 -3.59 6.07 17.17
N LEU A 93 -3.18 7.32 16.97
CA LEU A 93 -4.02 8.48 17.24
C LEU A 93 -5.32 8.42 16.43
N TYR A 94 -5.23 7.98 15.17
CA TYR A 94 -6.36 7.83 14.29
C TYR A 94 -7.33 6.74 14.77
N ILE A 95 -6.81 5.55 15.11
CA ILE A 95 -7.56 4.46 15.74
C ILE A 95 -8.28 4.94 17.00
N CYS A 96 -7.60 5.76 17.80
CA CYS A 96 -8.11 6.29 19.06
C CYS A 96 -9.11 7.45 18.90
N TYR A 97 -9.32 8.01 17.70
CA TYR A 97 -10.07 9.27 17.52
C TYR A 97 -9.57 10.38 18.42
N HIS A 98 -8.26 10.53 18.52
CA HIS A 98 -7.70 11.52 19.41
C HIS A 98 -8.20 12.94 19.04
N PRO A 99 -8.66 13.76 19.99
CA PRO A 99 -9.30 15.07 19.71
C PRO A 99 -8.47 15.99 18.83
N VAL A 100 -7.14 15.90 18.94
CA VAL A 100 -6.23 16.69 18.12
C VAL A 100 -6.41 16.42 16.61
N LEU A 101 -6.80 15.20 16.21
CA LEU A 101 -7.12 14.89 14.82
C LEU A 101 -8.51 15.40 14.42
N THR A 102 -9.48 15.38 15.35
CA THR A 102 -10.89 15.71 15.06
C THR A 102 -11.22 17.20 15.17
N GLU A 103 -10.49 17.98 15.98
CA GLU A 103 -10.78 19.38 16.27
C GLU A 103 -9.90 20.37 15.50
N GLY A 104 -8.82 19.89 14.88
CA GLY A 104 -7.87 20.72 14.12
C GLY A 104 -8.34 21.10 12.71
N PRO A 105 -7.64 22.05 12.05
CA PRO A 105 -7.83 22.39 10.63
C PRO A 105 -7.62 21.18 9.69
N THR A 106 -6.99 20.11 10.17
CA THR A 106 -6.93 18.77 9.54
C THR A 106 -8.27 18.11 9.29
N LYS A 107 -9.39 18.66 9.82
CA LYS A 107 -10.74 18.35 9.34
C LYS A 107 -10.85 18.36 7.81
N PHE A 108 -10.00 19.11 7.11
CA PHE A 108 -10.00 19.16 5.64
C PHE A 108 -9.63 17.82 4.97
N TYR A 109 -8.78 17.01 5.59
CA TYR A 109 -8.43 15.67 5.10
C TYR A 109 -9.30 14.57 5.73
N MET A 110 -9.78 14.77 6.96
CA MET A 110 -10.69 13.83 7.65
C MET A 110 -12.17 14.16 7.42
N ARG A 111 -12.50 14.69 6.24
CA ARG A 111 -13.76 15.40 5.99
C ARG A 111 -14.94 14.39 5.87
N LYS A 112 -15.76 14.32 6.92
CA LYS A 112 -17.16 13.82 7.01
C LYS A 112 -17.42 12.33 7.33
N SER A 113 -16.43 11.47 7.42
CA SER A 113 -16.66 10.08 7.80
C SER A 113 -16.99 9.99 9.30
N LEU A 114 -18.08 9.26 9.61
CA LEU A 114 -18.42 8.76 10.94
C LEU A 114 -17.18 8.16 11.61
N PRO A 115 -17.17 7.93 12.94
CA PRO A 115 -16.08 7.17 13.53
C PRO A 115 -15.85 5.88 12.71
N TYR A 116 -14.67 5.77 12.05
CA TYR A 116 -14.07 4.54 11.52
C TYR A 116 -14.38 3.29 12.35
N ARG A 117 -15.49 2.65 12.00
CA ARG A 117 -15.81 1.36 12.59
C ARG A 117 -15.30 0.31 11.65
N TYR A 118 -14.18 -0.27 12.04
CA TYR A 118 -13.79 -1.58 11.55
C TYR A 118 -14.97 -2.54 11.72
N HIS A 119 -15.09 -3.50 10.81
CA HIS A 119 -16.06 -4.57 10.99
C HIS A 119 -15.70 -5.33 12.27
N PRO A 120 -16.64 -5.62 13.20
CA PRO A 120 -16.32 -6.25 14.48
C PRO A 120 -15.53 -7.56 14.37
N ALA A 121 -15.86 -8.39 13.36
CA ALA A 121 -15.11 -9.64 13.13
C ALA A 121 -13.67 -9.46 12.60
N LEU A 122 -13.26 -8.23 12.21
CA LEU A 122 -11.86 -7.90 11.87
C LEU A 122 -11.08 -7.31 13.05
N GLU A 123 -11.76 -6.91 14.11
CA GLU A 123 -11.12 -6.33 15.29
C GLU A 123 -10.00 -7.21 15.86
N PRO A 124 -10.18 -8.55 16.04
CA PRO A 124 -9.10 -9.39 16.56
C PRO A 124 -7.87 -9.42 15.66
N VAL A 125 -8.03 -9.46 14.33
CA VAL A 125 -6.88 -9.49 13.41
C VAL A 125 -6.18 -8.14 13.32
N ILE A 126 -6.91 -7.03 13.48
CA ILE A 126 -6.29 -5.69 13.59
C ILE A 126 -5.43 -5.62 14.85
N GLU A 127 -5.93 -6.14 15.97
CA GLU A 127 -5.16 -6.21 17.20
C GLU A 127 -3.91 -7.09 17.04
N GLU A 128 -4.04 -8.27 16.42
CA GLU A 128 -2.92 -9.14 16.07
C GLU A 128 -1.87 -8.40 15.21
N MET A 129 -2.29 -7.61 14.21
CA MET A 129 -1.39 -6.84 13.35
C MET A 129 -0.64 -5.74 14.10
N LEU A 130 -1.32 -5.00 14.98
CA LEU A 130 -0.69 -3.98 15.81
C LEU A 130 0.34 -4.61 16.76
N LEU A 131 0.01 -5.74 17.38
CA LEU A 131 0.93 -6.49 18.22
C LEU A 131 2.11 -7.05 17.42
N PHE A 132 1.86 -7.59 16.22
CA PHE A 132 2.91 -8.07 15.32
C PHE A 132 3.88 -6.95 14.94
N TYR A 133 3.36 -5.77 14.64
CA TYR A 133 4.19 -4.61 14.36
C TYR A 133 5.13 -4.29 15.53
N VAL A 134 4.58 -4.14 16.73
CA VAL A 134 5.35 -3.74 17.92
C VAL A 134 6.28 -4.83 18.41
N ARG A 135 5.88 -6.10 18.35
CA ARG A 135 6.62 -7.22 18.95
C ARG A 135 7.56 -7.94 17.99
N THR A 136 7.33 -7.80 16.68
CA THR A 136 8.10 -8.53 15.67
C THR A 136 8.81 -7.57 14.72
N LEU A 137 8.06 -6.68 14.05
CA LEU A 137 8.67 -5.78 13.06
C LEU A 137 9.59 -4.73 13.70
N VAL A 138 9.14 -4.04 14.74
CA VAL A 138 9.94 -3.00 15.40
C VAL A 138 11.29 -3.54 15.92
N PRO A 139 11.34 -4.67 16.67
CA PRO A 139 12.61 -5.24 17.11
C PRO A 139 13.53 -5.60 15.94
N TYR A 140 12.98 -6.17 14.87
CA TYR A 140 13.73 -6.48 13.66
C TYR A 140 14.40 -5.23 13.05
N PHE A 141 13.64 -4.18 12.83
CA PHE A 141 14.18 -2.92 12.30
C PHE A 141 15.12 -2.19 13.26
N THR A 142 14.94 -2.39 14.57
CA THR A 142 15.88 -1.90 15.59
C THR A 142 17.24 -2.58 15.44
N LEU A 143 17.28 -3.89 15.19
CA LEU A 143 18.52 -4.63 14.95
C LEU A 143 19.24 -4.15 13.68
N LEU A 144 18.49 -3.75 12.65
CA LEU A 144 19.04 -3.16 11.42
C LEU A 144 19.54 -1.72 11.58
N GLY A 145 19.43 -1.13 12.78
CA GLY A 145 19.82 0.26 13.04
C GLY A 145 18.79 1.29 12.56
N SER A 146 17.56 0.87 12.23
CA SER A 146 16.46 1.73 11.80
C SER A 146 15.23 1.60 12.71
N PRO A 147 15.33 1.94 14.01
CA PRO A 147 14.28 1.65 15.00
C PRO A 147 12.94 2.35 14.76
N TYR A 148 12.89 3.39 13.92
CA TYR A 148 11.69 4.19 13.69
C TYR A 148 11.33 4.25 12.21
N ALA A 149 10.04 4.13 11.90
CA ALA A 149 9.51 4.34 10.55
C ALA A 149 9.21 5.83 10.36
N LEU A 150 10.22 6.62 10.00
CA LEU A 150 10.07 8.06 9.76
C LEU A 150 9.81 8.34 8.27
N ASP A 151 8.91 9.26 7.97
CA ASP A 151 8.50 9.61 6.61
C ASP A 151 9.64 10.16 5.72
N GLN A 152 10.68 10.79 6.30
CA GLN A 152 11.85 11.32 5.57
C GLN A 152 12.67 10.23 4.88
N TYR A 153 12.71 9.03 5.45
CA TYR A 153 13.41 7.91 4.83
C TYR A 153 12.61 7.33 3.64
N CYS A 154 11.34 7.72 3.49
CA CYS A 154 10.47 7.38 2.36
C CYS A 154 10.78 8.16 1.07
N LYS A 155 11.87 8.94 0.98
CA LYS A 155 12.25 9.64 -0.27
C LYS A 155 13.50 9.13 -0.98
N HIS A 156 14.45 8.46 -0.31
CA HIS A 156 15.73 8.04 -0.94
C HIS A 156 16.15 6.56 -0.74
N ASP A 157 15.81 5.91 0.38
CA ASP A 157 15.93 4.44 0.59
C ASP A 157 14.56 3.76 0.81
N ALA A 158 13.51 4.57 0.74
CA ALA A 158 12.08 4.32 0.76
C ALA A 158 11.56 3.10 0.02
N ASP A 159 12.29 2.73 -1.04
CA ASP A 159 11.82 1.71 -1.95
C ASP A 159 11.75 0.36 -1.26
N HIS A 160 12.40 0.19 -0.12
CA HIS A 160 12.51 -1.10 0.55
C HIS A 160 11.85 -1.18 1.93
N ASP A 161 11.59 -0.08 2.65
CA ASP A 161 10.94 -0.17 3.96
C ASP A 161 9.48 -0.70 3.84
N PRO A 162 9.17 -1.89 4.40
CA PRO A 162 7.84 -2.48 4.34
C PRO A 162 6.88 -1.90 5.39
N ARG A 163 7.37 -1.20 6.43
CA ARG A 163 6.55 -0.72 7.56
C ARG A 163 5.42 0.22 7.13
N PRO A 164 5.64 1.22 6.25
CA PRO A 164 4.54 2.04 5.74
C PRO A 164 3.49 1.22 5.00
N SER A 165 3.93 0.26 4.17
CA SER A 165 3.01 -0.60 3.42
C SER A 165 2.23 -1.54 4.35
N PHE A 166 2.83 -2.01 5.43
CA PHE A 166 2.18 -2.84 6.44
C PHE A 166 1.11 -2.05 7.23
N LEU A 167 1.44 -0.85 7.71
CA LEU A 167 0.51 0.01 8.44
C LEU A 167 -0.65 0.49 7.54
N GLN A 168 -0.37 0.72 6.26
CA GLN A 168 -1.40 1.03 5.27
C GLN A 168 -2.44 -0.09 5.16
N LEU A 169 -2.09 -1.37 5.37
CA LEU A 169 -3.06 -2.46 5.37
C LEU A 169 -4.13 -2.28 6.44
N ILE A 170 -3.75 -1.76 7.62
CA ILE A 170 -4.67 -1.49 8.73
C ILE A 170 -5.58 -0.30 8.37
N MET A 171 -5.02 0.72 7.72
CA MET A 171 -5.78 1.88 7.23
C MET A 171 -6.78 1.51 6.13
N ASP A 172 -6.40 0.63 5.21
CA ASP A 172 -7.25 0.18 4.11
C ASP A 172 -8.54 -0.49 4.62
N LEU A 173 -8.50 -1.14 5.79
CA LEU A 173 -9.68 -1.76 6.42
C LEU A 173 -10.65 -0.73 7.02
N ALA A 174 -10.18 0.46 7.38
CA ALA A 174 -11.02 1.54 7.91
C ALA A 174 -11.85 2.20 6.80
N GLY A 175 -11.38 2.10 5.54
CA GLY A 175 -12.18 2.36 4.34
C GLY A 175 -12.37 3.83 3.98
N ASP A 176 -11.34 4.68 4.10
CA ASP A 176 -11.53 6.14 3.95
C ASP A 176 -10.49 6.92 3.16
N TRP A 177 -9.36 6.34 2.79
CA TRP A 177 -8.29 7.17 2.24
C TRP A 177 -8.64 7.79 0.87
N ASP A 178 -9.57 7.21 0.12
CA ASP A 178 -10.02 7.79 -1.16
C ASP A 178 -11.40 7.26 -1.61
N ALA A 179 -12.45 7.61 -0.87
CA ALA A 179 -13.82 7.16 -1.14
C ALA A 179 -14.36 7.64 -2.50
N GLU A 180 -13.78 8.68 -3.11
CA GLU A 180 -14.24 9.18 -4.41
C GLU A 180 -13.70 8.35 -5.60
N SER A 181 -12.56 7.67 -5.46
CA SER A 181 -11.92 6.97 -6.58
C SER A 181 -12.09 5.44 -6.58
N ALA A 182 -12.41 4.81 -5.44
CA ALA A 182 -12.30 3.35 -5.27
C ALA A 182 -13.63 2.56 -5.20
N GLY A 183 -14.80 3.19 -5.30
CA GLY A 183 -16.09 2.51 -5.15
C GLY A 183 -16.48 2.26 -3.67
N GLN A 184 -17.50 1.42 -3.43
CA GLN A 184 -18.00 1.19 -2.06
C GLN A 184 -16.94 0.53 -1.15
N THR A 185 -16.59 1.20 -0.04
CA THR A 185 -15.59 0.70 0.92
C THR A 185 -16.14 -0.43 1.80
N LEU A 186 -15.26 -1.21 2.43
CA LEU A 186 -15.66 -2.30 3.34
C LEU A 186 -16.59 -1.81 4.46
N ALA A 187 -16.24 -0.66 5.05
CA ALA A 187 -17.04 0.00 6.08
C ALA A 187 -18.43 0.40 5.56
N GLN A 188 -18.51 0.95 4.34
CA GLN A 188 -19.79 1.29 3.72
C GLN A 188 -20.65 0.04 3.44
N ARG A 189 -20.04 -1.06 2.99
CA ARG A 189 -20.74 -2.33 2.78
C ARG A 189 -21.27 -2.90 4.10
N HIS A 190 -20.46 -2.85 5.16
CA HIS A 190 -20.89 -3.27 6.49
C HIS A 190 -22.07 -2.43 6.99
N ALA A 191 -21.96 -1.10 6.90
CA ALA A 191 -23.05 -0.19 7.30
C ALA A 191 -24.34 -0.42 6.49
N ALA A 192 -24.22 -0.86 5.24
CA ALA A 192 -25.35 -1.21 4.38
C ALA A 192 -25.85 -2.66 4.56
N GLY A 193 -25.23 -3.49 5.41
CA GLY A 193 -25.56 -4.90 5.58
C GLY A 193 -25.21 -5.78 4.36
N LEU A 194 -24.31 -5.31 3.49
CA LEU A 194 -23.89 -5.98 2.25
C LEU A 194 -22.58 -6.77 2.40
N LEU A 195 -21.95 -6.73 3.57
CA LEU A 195 -20.72 -7.47 3.86
C LEU A 195 -21.06 -8.82 4.51
N ARG A 196 -20.73 -9.92 3.82
CA ARG A 196 -20.98 -11.27 4.32
C ARG A 196 -19.87 -11.73 5.28
N ALA A 197 -20.23 -12.64 6.19
CA ALA A 197 -19.29 -13.20 7.16
C ALA A 197 -18.11 -13.92 6.49
N GLU A 198 -18.37 -14.63 5.39
CA GLU A 198 -17.38 -15.34 4.61
C GLU A 198 -16.32 -14.40 4.01
N GLN A 199 -16.74 -13.23 3.52
CA GLN A 199 -15.82 -12.21 2.99
C GLN A 199 -14.89 -11.70 4.09
N VAL A 200 -15.45 -11.42 5.25
CA VAL A 200 -14.68 -10.97 6.42
C VAL A 200 -13.70 -12.07 6.87
N GLN A 201 -14.13 -13.33 6.86
CA GLN A 201 -13.27 -14.47 7.19
C GLN A 201 -12.10 -14.61 6.19
N ILE A 202 -12.35 -14.48 4.89
CA ILE A 202 -11.30 -14.53 3.86
C ILE A 202 -10.29 -13.39 4.07
N ILE A 203 -10.76 -12.16 4.33
CA ILE A 203 -9.89 -11.00 4.59
C ILE A 203 -9.01 -11.27 5.82
N ALA A 204 -9.59 -11.76 6.92
CA ALA A 204 -8.85 -12.07 8.14
C ALA A 204 -7.80 -13.16 7.92
N ILE A 205 -8.12 -14.22 7.16
CA ILE A 205 -7.16 -15.27 6.79
C ILE A 205 -6.01 -14.67 5.97
N ALA A 206 -6.33 -13.87 4.94
CA ALA A 206 -5.32 -13.26 4.09
C ALA A 206 -4.36 -12.34 4.87
N LEU A 207 -4.87 -11.54 5.82
CA LEU A 207 -4.03 -10.71 6.70
C LEU A 207 -3.10 -11.55 7.59
N ARG A 208 -3.59 -12.63 8.18
CA ARG A 208 -2.77 -13.55 8.98
C ARG A 208 -1.70 -14.24 8.13
N MET A 209 -2.03 -14.64 6.91
CA MET A 209 -1.06 -15.18 5.97
C MET A 209 0.00 -14.15 5.61
N THR A 210 -0.38 -12.89 5.41
CA THR A 210 0.55 -11.78 5.18
C THR A 210 1.52 -11.60 6.36
N MET A 211 1.02 -11.59 7.61
CA MET A 211 1.88 -11.55 8.80
C MET A 211 2.81 -12.76 8.88
N GLY A 212 2.30 -13.97 8.63
CA GLY A 212 3.09 -15.20 8.62
C GLY A 212 4.19 -15.19 7.57
N GLN A 213 3.91 -14.71 6.36
CA GLN A 213 4.93 -14.55 5.31
C GLN A 213 6.02 -13.57 5.72
N ILE A 214 5.66 -12.42 6.30
CA ILE A 214 6.64 -11.44 6.79
C ILE A 214 7.48 -12.04 7.93
N ALA A 215 6.85 -12.75 8.87
CA ALA A 215 7.56 -13.44 9.95
C ALA A 215 8.57 -14.46 9.41
N MET A 216 8.18 -15.27 8.43
CA MET A 216 9.08 -16.21 7.77
C MET A 216 10.26 -15.52 7.07
N LEU A 217 10.03 -14.34 6.47
CA LEU A 217 11.10 -13.55 5.85
C LEU A 217 12.07 -13.00 6.89
N ILE A 218 11.60 -12.64 8.09
CA ILE A 218 12.44 -12.25 9.24
C ILE A 218 13.25 -13.47 9.71
N ASP A 219 12.60 -14.59 10.00
CA ASP A 219 13.25 -15.80 10.54
C ASP A 219 14.23 -16.46 9.56
N ALA A 220 14.05 -16.21 8.25
CA ALA A 220 14.96 -16.65 7.20
C ALA A 220 16.36 -16.00 7.27
N GLU A 221 16.64 -15.15 8.28
CA GLU A 221 17.96 -14.63 8.64
C GLU A 221 19.05 -15.72 8.70
N MET A 222 18.67 -16.98 8.92
CA MET A 222 19.60 -18.12 8.94
C MET A 222 20.09 -18.60 7.55
N LEU A 223 19.58 -18.06 6.44
CA LEU A 223 20.00 -18.47 5.09
C LEU A 223 21.14 -17.57 4.56
N PRO A 224 22.36 -18.11 4.32
CA PRO A 224 23.53 -17.34 3.90
C PRO A 224 23.43 -16.62 2.55
N CYS A 225 22.36 -16.85 1.79
CA CYS A 225 22.22 -16.41 0.40
C CYS A 225 21.35 -15.17 0.21
N TRP A 226 20.78 -14.59 1.27
CA TRP A 226 19.86 -13.46 1.14
C TRP A 226 20.48 -12.15 1.59
N ASN A 227 20.52 -11.18 0.68
CA ASN A 227 20.82 -9.79 1.00
C ASN A 227 19.62 -9.15 1.72
N GLU A 228 19.88 -8.34 2.74
CA GLU A 228 18.87 -7.62 3.50
C GLU A 228 17.97 -6.76 2.61
N ALA A 229 18.54 -6.09 1.60
CA ALA A 229 17.77 -5.28 0.66
C ALA A 229 16.71 -6.10 -0.11
N ASP A 230 17.07 -7.31 -0.54
CA ASP A 230 16.14 -8.22 -1.24
C ASP A 230 15.04 -8.69 -0.29
N ARG A 231 15.39 -8.99 0.97
CA ARG A 231 14.41 -9.38 1.99
C ARG A 231 13.41 -8.28 2.28
N LEU A 232 13.87 -7.05 2.47
CA LEU A 232 13.02 -5.87 2.66
C LEU A 232 12.10 -5.63 1.45
N CYS A 233 12.64 -5.78 0.24
CA CYS A 233 11.86 -5.73 -1.00
C CYS A 233 10.74 -6.78 -1.01
N GLU A 234 11.05 -8.04 -0.67
CA GLU A 234 10.05 -9.12 -0.60
C GLU A 234 8.99 -8.86 0.46
N MET A 235 9.35 -8.37 1.65
CA MET A 235 8.37 -7.99 2.69
C MET A 235 7.40 -6.92 2.19
N LYS A 236 7.93 -5.92 1.47
CA LYS A 236 7.11 -4.87 0.86
C LYS A 236 6.21 -5.42 -0.24
N MET A 237 6.73 -6.34 -1.05
CA MET A 237 5.95 -7.01 -2.09
C MET A 237 4.83 -7.88 -1.52
N VAL A 238 5.03 -8.53 -0.37
CA VAL A 238 3.98 -9.23 0.36
C VAL A 238 2.86 -8.27 0.77
N CYS A 239 3.20 -7.12 1.37
CA CYS A 239 2.20 -6.10 1.75
C CYS A 239 1.44 -5.58 0.52
N ARG A 240 2.17 -5.19 -0.54
CA ARG A 240 1.56 -4.71 -1.81
C ARG A 240 0.66 -5.75 -2.47
N SER A 241 1.03 -7.03 -2.40
CA SER A 241 0.22 -8.13 -2.93
C SER A 241 -1.11 -8.24 -2.18
N PHE A 242 -1.10 -8.11 -0.85
CA PHE A 242 -2.32 -8.02 -0.07
C PHE A 242 -3.14 -6.79 -0.43
N SER A 243 -2.55 -5.58 -0.48
CA SER A 243 -3.29 -4.38 -0.89
C SER A 243 -3.94 -4.56 -2.26
N HIS A 244 -3.23 -5.16 -3.22
CA HIS A 244 -3.79 -5.42 -4.54
C HIS A 244 -4.96 -6.42 -4.47
N LEU A 245 -4.80 -7.53 -3.73
CA LEU A 245 -5.87 -8.50 -3.49
C LEU A 245 -7.09 -7.84 -2.85
N PHE A 246 -6.87 -6.97 -1.86
CA PHE A 246 -7.92 -6.25 -1.17
C PHE A 246 -8.66 -5.31 -2.13
N TRP A 247 -7.96 -4.35 -2.74
CA TRP A 247 -8.59 -3.33 -3.58
C TRP A 247 -9.15 -3.85 -4.90
N ARG A 248 -8.54 -4.87 -5.50
CA ARG A 248 -8.97 -5.39 -6.81
C ARG A 248 -9.94 -6.55 -6.73
N PHE A 249 -10.04 -7.21 -5.58
CA PHE A 249 -10.85 -8.41 -5.45
C PHE A 249 -11.72 -8.39 -4.19
N LEU A 250 -11.14 -8.51 -2.99
CA LEU A 250 -11.93 -8.74 -1.77
C LEU A 250 -12.82 -7.55 -1.37
N GLY A 251 -12.27 -6.33 -1.45
CA GLY A 251 -12.97 -5.09 -1.20
C GLY A 251 -13.75 -4.55 -2.40
N HIS A 252 -13.58 -5.14 -3.59
CA HIS A 252 -14.19 -4.64 -4.80
C HIS A 252 -15.72 -4.82 -4.79
N GLU A 253 -16.45 -3.83 -5.30
CA GLU A 253 -17.92 -3.81 -5.29
C GLU A 253 -18.58 -4.98 -6.05
N SER A 254 -17.88 -5.53 -7.05
CA SER A 254 -18.34 -6.65 -7.87
C SER A 254 -18.12 -8.02 -7.22
N PHE A 255 -17.33 -8.10 -6.15
CA PHE A 255 -17.15 -9.33 -5.39
C PHE A 255 -18.39 -9.56 -4.52
N ARG A 256 -19.39 -10.20 -5.13
CA ARG A 256 -20.71 -10.50 -4.55
C ARG A 256 -21.12 -11.98 -4.69
N SER A 257 -20.20 -12.85 -5.12
CA SER A 257 -20.51 -14.26 -5.38
C SER A 257 -20.31 -15.10 -4.12
N GLU A 258 -21.41 -15.36 -3.40
CA GLU A 258 -21.43 -16.25 -2.23
C GLU A 258 -20.83 -17.63 -2.54
N ARG A 259 -21.18 -18.21 -3.69
CA ARG A 259 -20.61 -19.49 -4.13
C ARG A 259 -19.07 -19.45 -4.23
N LEU A 260 -18.52 -18.34 -4.73
CA LEU A 260 -17.07 -18.19 -4.85
C LEU A 260 -16.41 -18.03 -3.46
N GLU A 261 -17.07 -17.32 -2.54
CA GLU A 261 -16.58 -17.16 -1.17
C GLU A 261 -16.53 -18.48 -0.41
N LEU A 262 -17.60 -19.28 -0.49
CA LEU A 262 -17.64 -20.62 0.10
C LEU A 262 -16.59 -21.54 -0.53
N LEU A 263 -16.40 -21.46 -1.85
CA LEU A 263 -15.39 -22.23 -2.55
C LEU A 263 -13.97 -21.85 -2.09
N LEU A 264 -13.67 -20.55 -1.98
CA LEU A 264 -12.39 -20.06 -1.47
C LEU A 264 -12.13 -20.51 -0.04
N LEU A 265 -13.13 -20.40 0.84
CA LEU A 265 -13.01 -20.88 2.22
C LEU A 265 -12.83 -22.40 2.29
N GLY A 266 -13.45 -23.16 1.37
CA GLY A 266 -13.22 -24.60 1.23
C GLY A 266 -11.74 -24.90 0.96
N TYR A 267 -11.19 -24.28 -0.09
CA TYR A 267 -9.77 -24.45 -0.43
C TYR A 267 -8.81 -23.95 0.66
N LEU A 268 -9.15 -22.87 1.38
CA LEU A 268 -8.33 -22.36 2.48
C LEU A 268 -8.32 -23.28 3.71
N ARG A 269 -9.27 -24.22 3.81
CA ARG A 269 -9.34 -25.21 4.89
C ARG A 269 -8.68 -26.54 4.52
N GLU A 270 -8.36 -26.75 3.26
CA GLU A 270 -7.64 -27.94 2.82
C GLU A 270 -6.16 -27.81 3.23
N ASP A 271 -5.63 -28.82 3.93
CA ASP A 271 -4.24 -28.81 4.41
C ASP A 271 -3.23 -28.93 3.25
N GLU A 272 -3.66 -29.50 2.12
CA GLU A 272 -2.81 -29.78 0.96
C GLU A 272 -2.94 -28.69 -0.10
N VAL A 273 -1.96 -27.78 -0.14
CA VAL A 273 -1.84 -26.82 -1.24
C VAL A 273 -1.23 -27.53 -2.45
N ASN A 274 -1.93 -27.49 -3.60
CA ASN A 274 -1.37 -27.93 -4.87
C ASN A 274 -0.28 -26.95 -5.34
N TRP A 275 0.95 -27.18 -4.88
CA TRP A 275 2.10 -26.34 -5.16
C TRP A 275 2.48 -26.28 -6.65
N ASP A 276 2.10 -27.28 -7.45
CA ASP A 276 2.32 -27.24 -8.90
C ASP A 276 1.48 -26.14 -9.56
N VAL A 277 0.22 -25.99 -9.16
CA VAL A 277 -0.65 -24.91 -9.62
C VAL A 277 -0.10 -23.55 -9.18
N VAL A 278 0.32 -23.43 -7.91
CA VAL A 278 0.90 -22.18 -7.39
C VAL A 278 2.17 -21.79 -8.17
N ARG A 279 3.06 -22.75 -8.43
CA ARG A 279 4.27 -22.52 -9.24
C ARG A 279 3.91 -22.13 -10.67
N GLY A 280 2.97 -22.83 -11.30
CA GLY A 280 2.50 -22.51 -12.65
C GLY A 280 1.93 -21.09 -12.76
N LEU A 281 1.13 -20.66 -11.77
CA LEU A 281 0.60 -19.30 -11.70
C LEU A 281 1.70 -18.25 -11.54
N LYS A 282 2.70 -18.49 -10.67
CA LYS A 282 3.83 -17.57 -10.49
C LYS A 282 4.64 -17.41 -11.78
N VAL A 283 4.89 -18.50 -12.50
CA VAL A 283 5.59 -18.45 -13.80
C VAL A 283 4.78 -17.65 -14.81
N ALA A 284 3.48 -17.91 -14.93
CA ALA A 284 2.60 -17.20 -15.85
C ALA A 284 2.51 -15.69 -15.54
N ASP A 285 2.46 -15.32 -14.26
CA ASP A 285 2.47 -13.91 -13.83
C ASP A 285 3.81 -13.23 -14.12
N ALA A 286 4.93 -13.92 -13.89
CA ALA A 286 6.26 -13.39 -14.23
C ALA A 286 6.41 -13.15 -15.74
N GLU A 287 5.93 -14.08 -16.57
CA GLU A 287 5.89 -13.92 -18.03
C GLU A 287 5.01 -12.74 -18.45
N ARG A 288 3.83 -12.59 -17.82
CA ARG A 288 2.92 -11.45 -18.09
C ARG A 288 3.56 -10.12 -17.71
N ARG A 289 4.32 -10.06 -16.60
CA ARG A 289 5.06 -8.85 -16.18
C ARG A 289 6.21 -8.51 -17.12
N ARG A 290 6.93 -9.51 -17.63
CA ARG A 290 8.00 -9.32 -18.64
C ARG A 290 7.46 -8.85 -19.99
N ASN A 291 6.23 -9.26 -20.34
CA ASN A 291 5.60 -8.96 -21.63
C ASN A 291 4.29 -8.17 -21.50
N PRO A 292 4.31 -6.92 -20.98
CA PRO A 292 3.10 -6.14 -20.74
C PRO A 292 2.29 -5.85 -22.03
N GLY A 293 2.94 -5.89 -23.19
CA GLY A 293 2.32 -5.66 -24.50
C GLY A 293 1.43 -6.80 -25.01
N VAL A 294 1.66 -8.05 -24.56
CA VAL A 294 0.92 -9.22 -25.08
C VAL A 294 -0.48 -9.33 -24.44
N SER A 295 -0.66 -8.81 -23.22
CA SER A 295 -1.93 -8.92 -22.50
C SER A 295 -3.05 -7.99 -23.00
N ARG A 296 -2.73 -6.93 -23.76
CA ARG A 296 -3.77 -6.05 -24.35
C ARG A 296 -4.42 -6.64 -25.60
N PHE A 297 -3.74 -7.56 -26.30
CA PHE A 297 -4.28 -8.14 -27.54
C PHE A 297 -5.26 -9.29 -27.32
N ARG A 298 -5.23 -9.97 -26.17
CA ARG A 298 -6.11 -11.13 -25.93
C ARG A 298 -7.58 -10.76 -25.70
N LYS A 299 -7.87 -9.59 -25.10
CA LYS A 299 -9.27 -9.09 -24.98
C LYS A 299 -9.85 -8.60 -26.31
N LYS A 300 -9.04 -8.09 -27.24
CA LYS A 300 -9.51 -7.74 -28.60
C LYS A 300 -9.64 -8.96 -29.50
N SER A 301 -8.75 -9.96 -29.40
CA SER A 301 -8.87 -11.16 -30.24
C SER A 301 -10.08 -12.02 -29.87
N GLU A 302 -10.47 -12.10 -28.60
CA GLU A 302 -11.70 -12.82 -28.21
C GLU A 302 -12.97 -12.02 -28.50
N LEU A 303 -12.96 -10.69 -28.41
CA LEU A 303 -14.10 -9.87 -28.84
C LEU A 303 -14.28 -9.91 -30.37
N VAL A 304 -13.18 -9.92 -31.14
CA VAL A 304 -13.22 -10.13 -32.59
C VAL A 304 -13.65 -11.56 -32.93
N ARG A 305 -13.23 -12.57 -32.15
CA ARG A 305 -13.69 -13.95 -32.32
C ARG A 305 -15.17 -14.11 -31.94
N TRP A 306 -15.66 -13.39 -30.93
CA TRP A 306 -17.06 -13.44 -30.49
C TRP A 306 -17.99 -12.66 -31.43
N VAL A 307 -17.55 -11.51 -31.94
CA VAL A 307 -18.27 -10.74 -32.99
C VAL A 307 -18.26 -11.49 -34.33
N MET A 308 -17.20 -12.24 -34.66
CA MET A 308 -17.19 -13.11 -35.85
C MET A 308 -18.05 -14.38 -35.70
N TYR A 309 -18.37 -14.84 -34.48
CA TYR A 309 -19.14 -16.07 -34.25
C TYR A 309 -20.65 -15.89 -34.02
N GLN A 310 -21.16 -14.65 -33.96
CA GLN A 310 -22.60 -14.36 -33.80
C GLN A 310 -23.26 -13.74 -35.05
N GLY A 311 -22.55 -13.67 -36.18
CA GLY A 311 -22.96 -12.84 -37.31
C GLY A 311 -22.85 -13.44 -38.70
N MET A 312 -22.85 -14.77 -38.88
CA MET A 312 -23.01 -15.36 -40.23
C MET A 312 -23.57 -16.77 -40.16
N GLY A 313 -24.90 -16.85 -40.20
CA GLY A 313 -25.59 -17.95 -40.85
C GLY A 313 -25.35 -17.87 -42.35
N ASP A 314 -24.95 -19.01 -42.90
CA ASP A 314 -25.08 -19.45 -44.29
C ASP A 314 -24.86 -18.42 -45.42
N LYS A 315 -23.67 -18.48 -46.03
CA LYS A 315 -23.47 -18.34 -47.47
C LYS A 315 -22.09 -18.88 -47.84
N THR A 316 -22.11 -20.15 -48.20
CA THR A 316 -21.33 -20.73 -49.30
C THR A 316 -21.14 -19.70 -50.44
N THR A 317 -20.05 -19.84 -51.20
CA THR A 317 -19.79 -19.22 -52.53
C THR A 317 -18.85 -17.99 -52.63
N ILE A 318 -17.89 -17.75 -51.72
CA ILE A 318 -16.80 -16.76 -52.01
C ILE A 318 -15.37 -17.25 -51.70
N PHE A 319 -15.16 -18.43 -51.12
CA PHE A 319 -13.79 -18.88 -50.77
C PHE A 319 -13.09 -19.78 -51.82
N ASN A 320 -13.78 -20.21 -52.89
CA ASN A 320 -13.19 -21.05 -53.94
C ASN A 320 -12.71 -20.31 -55.19
N GLN A 321 -12.85 -18.98 -55.26
CA GLN A 321 -12.44 -18.21 -56.44
C GLN A 321 -11.07 -17.53 -56.31
N ARG A 322 -10.58 -17.29 -55.08
CA ARG A 322 -9.24 -16.69 -54.86
C ARG A 322 -8.09 -17.67 -54.65
N ARG A 323 -8.37 -18.98 -54.63
CA ARG A 323 -7.34 -20.04 -54.55
C ARG A 323 -6.92 -20.58 -55.92
N ARG A 324 -7.63 -20.20 -57.00
CA ARG A 324 -7.28 -20.52 -58.40
C ARG A 324 -6.47 -19.43 -59.13
N GLU A 325 -6.32 -18.24 -58.55
CA GLU A 325 -5.57 -17.12 -59.16
C GLU A 325 -4.20 -16.87 -58.52
N LYS A 326 -3.81 -17.63 -57.48
CA LYS A 326 -2.57 -17.39 -56.72
C LYS A 326 -1.58 -18.56 -56.64
N PHE A 327 -1.89 -19.70 -57.25
CA PHE A 327 -0.95 -20.79 -57.44
C PHE A 327 -1.04 -21.25 -58.89
N GLY A 328 -0.18 -20.63 -59.70
CA GLY A 328 0.06 -21.05 -61.07
C GLY A 328 0.55 -22.50 -61.12
N GLU A 329 0.14 -23.14 -62.20
CA GLU A 329 0.50 -24.48 -62.66
C GLU A 329 1.98 -24.81 -62.40
N TRP A 330 2.24 -25.73 -61.48
CA TRP A 330 3.44 -26.57 -61.55
C TRP A 330 3.11 -27.72 -62.49
N LYS A 331 3.56 -27.61 -63.74
CA LYS A 331 3.67 -28.75 -64.64
C LYS A 331 4.79 -29.64 -64.10
N ILE A 332 4.46 -30.90 -63.85
CA ILE A 332 5.45 -31.96 -63.69
C ILE A 332 5.73 -32.46 -65.10
N ASP A 333 6.94 -32.22 -65.60
CA ASP A 333 7.48 -32.93 -66.76
C ASP A 333 7.83 -34.35 -66.30
N GLU A 334 7.01 -35.32 -66.72
CA GLU A 334 7.41 -36.73 -66.75
C GLU A 334 8.06 -36.99 -68.12
N GLY A 335 9.39 -37.05 -68.13
CA GLY A 335 10.20 -37.35 -69.30
C GLY A 335 11.17 -38.49 -69.02
N SER A 336 10.70 -39.70 -69.36
CA SER A 336 11.39 -40.90 -69.90
C SER A 336 12.90 -41.06 -69.74
#